data_AF-A0A413BKS8-F1
#
_entry.id   AF-A0A413BKS8-F1
#
_cell.length_a   1.000
_cell.length_b   1.000
_cell.length_c   1.000
_cell.angle_alpha   90.00
_cell.angle_beta   90.00
_cell.angle_gamma   90.00
#
_symmetry.space_group_name_H-M   'P 1'
#
loop_
_entity.id
_entity.type
_entity.pdbx_description
1 polymer ?
#
loop_
_entity_poly.entity_id
_entity_poly.type
_entity_poly.pdbx_seq_one_letter_code
_entity_poly.pdbx_strand_id
1 'polypeptide(L)'
;MDNNDVENTVQSECEDYPSACFLLDSCFQDYQRIQDNYNKIYEKINIALAFSGVILTIMLGAFDFSPAKFSVSNMKIWEVILTSIELTCLSGSLIVIVGATIYLLFLLRGRKIAVFKSEDIRNENIYRNKESQAALWLIDKYTRIVNEVRPIVQKKQKAFDNAMVAIIVGIMMYVVAVLLRKGGF
;
A
#
# COMPACT_ATOMS: atom_id res chain seq x y z
N MET A 1 11.56 73.58 0.58
CA MET A 1 12.33 72.79 -0.40
C MET A 1 12.21 71.35 0.03
N ASP A 2 11.44 70.65 -0.80
CA ASP A 2 11.03 69.26 -0.89
C ASP A 2 11.09 68.29 0.29
N ASN A 3 9.88 67.78 0.54
CA ASN A 3 9.43 66.80 1.50
C ASN A 3 8.87 65.63 0.68
N ASN A 4 9.74 64.85 0.00
CA ASN A 4 9.30 63.85 -1.00
C ASN A 4 10.00 62.47 -0.89
N ASP A 5 10.69 62.17 0.21
CA ASP A 5 11.42 60.88 0.34
C ASP A 5 10.74 59.85 1.26
N VAL A 6 9.49 60.08 1.68
CA VAL A 6 8.78 59.17 2.62
C VAL A 6 7.65 58.37 1.95
N GLU A 7 7.45 58.52 0.64
CA GLU A 7 6.38 57.81 -0.11
C GLU A 7 6.88 56.53 -0.79
N ASN A 8 7.81 55.81 -0.15
CA ASN A 8 8.26 54.48 -0.61
C ASN A 8 8.44 53.47 0.53
N THR A 9 7.85 53.72 1.70
CA THR A 9 7.49 52.61 2.59
C THR A 9 6.30 51.90 1.99
N VAL A 10 6.62 51.00 1.06
CA VAL A 10 5.93 49.74 0.76
C VAL A 10 4.85 49.47 1.81
N GLN A 11 3.65 50.04 1.59
CA GLN A 11 2.41 49.39 1.92
C GLN A 11 2.48 48.08 1.14
N SER A 12 3.13 47.08 1.74
CA SER A 12 2.80 45.70 1.46
C SER A 12 1.36 45.64 1.92
N GLU A 13 0.44 45.89 1.00
CA GLU A 13 -0.93 45.47 1.13
C GLU A 13 -0.83 44.05 1.67
N CYS A 14 -1.24 43.86 2.93
CA CYS A 14 -1.60 42.53 3.38
C CYS A 14 -2.77 42.18 2.47
N GLU A 15 -2.48 41.63 1.30
CA GLU A 15 -3.49 41.02 0.44
C GLU A 15 -4.22 40.04 1.33
N ASP A 16 -5.45 40.43 1.67
CA ASP A 16 -6.30 39.58 2.47
C ASP A 16 -6.76 38.48 1.53
N TYR A 17 -6.46 37.23 1.89
CA TYR A 17 -6.86 36.05 1.12
C TYR A 17 -8.07 35.39 1.80
N PRO A 18 -9.28 35.98 1.76
CA PRO A 18 -10.45 35.42 2.45
C PRO A 18 -10.84 34.04 1.90
N SER A 19 -10.52 33.78 0.63
CA SER A 19 -10.69 32.46 0.01
C SER A 19 -9.75 31.40 0.58
N ALA A 20 -8.59 31.77 1.14
CA ALA A 20 -7.67 30.82 1.77
C ALA A 20 -8.30 30.18 3.01
N CYS A 21 -9.07 30.93 3.80
CA CYS A 21 -9.79 30.36 4.94
C CYS A 21 -10.83 29.31 4.49
N PHE A 22 -11.53 29.55 3.37
CA PHE A 22 -12.48 28.58 2.82
C PHE A 22 -11.79 27.35 2.20
N LEU A 23 -10.70 27.54 1.47
CA LEU A 23 -9.96 26.46 0.81
C LEU A 23 -9.19 25.59 1.80
N LEU A 24 -8.82 26.13 2.97
CA LEU A 24 -8.11 25.42 4.01
C LEU A 24 -8.84 24.15 4.44
N ASP A 25 -10.15 24.23 4.67
CA ASP A 25 -10.96 23.07 5.04
C ASP A 25 -10.94 21.99 3.95
N SER A 26 -10.99 22.40 2.68
CA SER A 26 -10.91 21.47 1.54
C SER A 26 -9.54 20.79 1.46
N CYS A 27 -8.46 21.54 1.66
CA CYS A 27 -7.09 21.00 1.69
C CYS A 27 -6.85 20.07 2.89
N PHE A 28 -7.41 20.43 4.05
CA PHE A 28 -7.33 19.61 5.25
C PHE A 28 -8.08 18.28 5.07
N GLN A 29 -9.28 18.31 4.48
CA GLN A 29 -10.03 17.09 4.14
C GLN A 29 -9.27 16.19 3.16
N ASP A 30 -8.63 16.75 2.13
CA ASP A 30 -7.83 15.95 1.19
C ASP A 30 -6.59 15.34 1.86
N TYR A 31 -5.92 16.10 2.73
CA TYR A 31 -4.83 15.60 3.57
C TYR A 31 -5.29 14.44 4.47
N GLN A 32 -6.40 14.59 5.19
CA GLN A 32 -6.97 13.53 6.01
C GLN A 32 -7.32 12.29 5.18
N ARG A 33 -7.97 12.47 4.03
CA ARG A 33 -8.32 11.37 3.13
C ARG A 33 -7.09 10.58 2.69
N ILE A 34 -5.98 11.25 2.38
CA ILE A 34 -4.74 10.59 1.98
C ILE A 34 -4.12 9.82 3.14
N GLN A 35 -4.12 10.41 4.34
CA GLN A 35 -3.61 9.74 5.54
C GLN A 35 -4.47 8.51 5.91
N ASP A 36 -5.78 8.63 5.82
CA ASP A 36 -6.73 7.54 6.05
C ASP A 36 -6.58 6.43 5.01
N ASN A 37 -6.44 6.79 3.73
CA ASN A 37 -6.18 5.82 2.67
C ASN A 37 -4.86 5.07 2.91
N TYR A 38 -3.82 5.78 3.36
CA TYR A 38 -2.58 5.15 3.73
C TYR A 38 -2.77 4.15 4.87
N ASN A 39 -3.42 4.55 5.97
CA ASN A 39 -3.68 3.68 7.11
C ASN A 39 -4.51 2.44 6.71
N LYS A 40 -5.57 2.64 5.91
CA LYS A 40 -6.41 1.57 5.36
C LYS A 40 -5.62 0.58 4.51
N ILE A 41 -4.61 1.03 3.75
CA ILE A 41 -3.74 0.12 2.98
C ILE A 41 -2.94 -0.78 3.94
N TYR A 42 -2.42 -0.26 5.04
CA TYR A 42 -1.70 -1.10 6.03
C TYR A 42 -2.62 -2.10 6.70
N GLU A 43 -3.83 -1.67 7.06
CA GLU A 43 -4.85 -2.56 7.61
C GLU A 43 -5.19 -3.69 6.62
N LYS A 44 -5.42 -3.37 5.35
CA LYS A 44 -5.64 -4.35 4.28
C LYS A 44 -4.45 -5.30 4.10
N ILE A 45 -3.21 -4.80 4.14
CA ILE A 45 -2.00 -5.63 4.08
C ILE A 45 -1.95 -6.58 5.26
N ASN A 46 -2.19 -6.11 6.49
CA ASN A 46 -2.20 -6.95 7.69
C ASN A 46 -3.27 -8.05 7.62
N ILE A 47 -4.48 -7.70 7.19
CA ILE A 47 -5.56 -8.67 6.99
C ILE A 47 -5.15 -9.72 5.95
N ALA A 48 -4.65 -9.28 4.79
CA ALA A 48 -4.21 -10.19 3.73
C ALA A 48 -3.05 -11.09 4.21
N LEU A 49 -2.14 -10.57 5.03
CA LEU A 49 -1.04 -11.33 5.59
C LEU A 49 -1.53 -12.44 6.53
N ALA A 50 -2.52 -12.13 7.38
CA ALA A 50 -3.14 -13.12 8.25
C ALA A 50 -3.83 -14.24 7.43
N PHE A 51 -4.58 -13.87 6.39
CA PHE A 51 -5.18 -14.84 5.47
C PHE A 51 -4.13 -15.69 4.76
N SER A 52 -3.06 -15.07 4.26
CA SER A 52 -1.95 -15.78 3.60
C SER A 52 -1.28 -16.77 4.55
N GLY A 53 -1.11 -16.40 5.82
CA GLY A 53 -0.59 -17.27 6.87
C GLY A 53 -1.45 -18.52 7.08
N VAL A 54 -2.77 -18.35 7.19
CA VAL A 54 -3.71 -19.48 7.33
C VAL A 54 -3.65 -20.41 6.13
N ILE A 55 -3.67 -19.85 4.92
CA ILE A 55 -3.58 -20.62 3.66
C ILE A 55 -2.27 -21.41 3.61
N LEU A 56 -1.15 -20.76 3.95
CA LEU A 56 0.16 -21.40 3.95
C LEU A 56 0.22 -22.54 4.97
N THR A 57 -0.34 -22.37 6.17
CA THR A 57 -0.44 -23.44 7.18
C THR A 57 -1.23 -24.63 6.67
N ILE A 58 -2.38 -24.40 6.03
CA ILE A 58 -3.20 -25.48 5.43
C ILE A 58 -2.41 -26.19 4.33
N MET A 59 -1.78 -25.43 3.44
CA MET A 59 -1.00 -26.00 2.35
C MET A 59 0.16 -26.84 2.85
N LEU A 60 0.91 -26.36 3.85
CA LEU A 60 2.01 -27.10 4.48
C LEU A 60 1.52 -28.34 5.23
N GLY A 61 0.37 -28.26 5.91
CA GLY A 61 -0.22 -29.40 6.63
C GLY A 61 -0.74 -30.50 5.70
N ALA A 62 -1.19 -30.14 4.50
CA ALA A 62 -1.62 -31.07 3.46
C ALA A 62 -0.51 -31.41 2.45
N PHE A 63 0.70 -30.86 2.63
CA PHE A 63 1.81 -31.05 1.71
C PHE A 63 2.39 -32.44 1.90
N ASP A 64 2.14 -33.30 0.93
CA ASP A 64 2.61 -34.68 0.99
C ASP A 64 3.09 -35.11 -0.40
N PHE A 65 4.38 -35.44 -0.49
CA PHE A 65 5.05 -35.97 -1.68
C PHE A 65 4.89 -37.48 -1.85
N SER A 66 4.10 -38.15 -1.00
CA SER A 66 3.78 -39.57 -1.13
C SER A 66 3.39 -40.01 -2.56
N PRO A 67 2.63 -39.25 -3.40
CA PRO A 67 2.39 -39.64 -4.79
C PRO A 67 3.66 -39.79 -5.65
N ALA A 68 4.76 -39.08 -5.34
CA ALA A 68 6.04 -39.24 -6.04
C ALA A 68 6.83 -40.50 -5.60
N LYS A 69 6.41 -41.17 -4.50
CA LYS A 69 7.04 -42.41 -4.01
C LYS A 69 6.47 -43.69 -4.63
N PHE A 70 5.37 -43.63 -5.36
CA PHE A 70 4.81 -44.80 -6.03
C PHE A 70 5.47 -45.04 -7.39
N SER A 71 6.56 -45.82 -7.36
CA SER A 71 6.96 -46.79 -8.40
C SER A 71 6.62 -46.41 -9.85
N VAL A 72 7.40 -45.48 -10.43
CA VAL A 72 7.37 -45.12 -11.87
C VAL A 72 7.50 -46.35 -12.80
N SER A 73 7.96 -47.50 -12.28
CA SER A 73 8.14 -48.74 -13.03
C SER A 73 6.85 -49.42 -13.50
N ASN A 74 5.67 -49.11 -12.94
CA ASN A 74 4.40 -49.77 -13.28
C ASN A 74 3.28 -48.81 -13.72
N MET A 75 3.57 -47.52 -13.91
CA MET A 75 2.58 -46.51 -14.31
C MET A 75 2.47 -46.38 -15.83
N LYS A 76 1.26 -46.10 -16.32
CA LYS A 76 1.05 -45.75 -17.73
C LYS A 76 1.61 -44.36 -18.02
N ILE A 77 2.02 -44.11 -19.27
CA ILE A 77 2.56 -42.82 -19.73
C ILE A 77 1.62 -41.65 -19.36
N TRP A 78 0.30 -41.86 -19.44
CA TRP A 78 -0.70 -40.85 -19.08
C TRP A 78 -0.71 -40.48 -17.58
N GLU A 79 -0.57 -41.46 -16.70
CA GLU A 79 -0.51 -41.25 -15.24
C GLU A 79 0.77 -40.53 -14.84
N VAL A 80 1.90 -40.83 -15.50
CA VAL A 80 3.17 -40.13 -15.29
C VAL A 80 3.07 -38.65 -15.70
N ILE A 81 2.38 -38.35 -16.81
CA ILE A 81 2.16 -36.96 -17.23
C ILE A 81 1.29 -36.22 -16.20
N LEU A 82 0.18 -36.81 -15.75
CA LEU A 82 -0.71 -36.18 -14.77
C LEU A 82 -0.03 -35.94 -13.42
N THR A 83 0.70 -36.93 -12.90
CA THR A 83 1.46 -36.79 -11.65
C THR A 83 2.57 -35.75 -11.76
N SER A 84 3.22 -35.61 -12.92
CA SER A 84 4.20 -34.54 -13.16
C SER A 84 3.56 -33.15 -13.15
N ILE A 85 2.36 -33.00 -13.72
CA ILE A 85 1.59 -31.76 -13.70
C ILE A 85 1.15 -31.45 -12.27
N GLU A 86 0.66 -32.44 -11.52
CA GLU A 86 0.28 -32.27 -10.12
C GLU A 86 1.48 -31.79 -9.27
N LEU A 87 2.63 -32.44 -9.41
CA LEU A 87 3.83 -32.10 -8.63
C LEU A 87 4.33 -30.68 -8.91
N THR A 88 4.36 -30.28 -10.18
CA THR A 88 4.75 -28.91 -10.59
C THR A 88 3.72 -27.88 -10.13
N CYS A 89 2.45 -28.22 -10.12
CA CYS A 89 1.36 -27.38 -9.63
C CYS A 89 1.39 -27.20 -8.11
N LEU A 90 1.63 -28.27 -7.34
CA LEU A 90 1.79 -28.23 -5.87
C LEU A 90 3.02 -27.40 -5.47
N SER A 91 4.18 -27.74 -6.02
CA SER A 91 5.43 -27.02 -5.71
C SER A 91 5.37 -25.56 -6.19
N GLY A 92 4.82 -25.31 -7.38
CA GLY A 92 4.62 -23.97 -7.93
C GLY A 92 3.71 -23.11 -7.07
N SER A 93 2.55 -23.64 -6.64
CA SER A 93 1.60 -22.91 -5.79
C SER A 93 2.23 -22.50 -4.45
N LEU A 94 3.01 -23.39 -3.84
CA LEU A 94 3.72 -23.11 -2.58
C LEU A 94 4.75 -21.98 -2.76
N ILE A 95 5.57 -22.04 -3.82
CA ILE A 95 6.57 -21.01 -4.13
C ILE A 95 5.89 -19.65 -4.34
N VAL A 96 4.79 -19.62 -5.10
CA VAL A 96 4.05 -18.37 -5.39
C VAL A 96 3.48 -17.77 -4.11
N ILE A 97 2.87 -18.58 -3.23
CA ILE A 97 2.25 -18.07 -1.99
C ILE A 97 3.31 -17.63 -0.97
N VAL A 98 4.41 -18.37 -0.82
CA VAL A 98 5.53 -17.95 0.02
C VAL A 98 6.12 -16.64 -0.50
N GLY A 99 6.37 -16.54 -1.82
CA GLY A 99 6.87 -15.33 -2.46
C GLY A 99 5.94 -14.13 -2.26
N ALA A 100 4.63 -14.31 -2.43
CA ALA A 100 3.63 -13.27 -2.21
C ALA A 100 3.56 -12.85 -0.73
N THR A 101 3.68 -13.79 0.21
CA THR A 101 3.71 -13.50 1.66
C THR A 101 4.93 -12.68 2.05
N ILE A 102 6.11 -13.04 1.54
CA ILE A 102 7.35 -12.26 1.74
C ILE A 102 7.19 -10.86 1.13
N TYR A 103 6.58 -10.76 -0.04
CA TYR A 103 6.33 -9.47 -0.68
C TYR A 103 5.35 -8.59 0.12
N LEU A 104 4.29 -9.17 0.71
CA LEU A 104 3.39 -8.47 1.63
C LEU A 104 4.12 -8.02 2.91
N LEU A 105 4.99 -8.84 3.49
CA LEU A 105 5.84 -8.44 4.62
C LEU A 105 6.74 -7.25 4.26
N PHE A 106 7.31 -7.27 3.06
CA PHE A 106 8.12 -6.16 2.57
C PHE A 106 7.28 -4.89 2.36
N LEU A 107 6.05 -5.02 1.86
CA LEU A 107 5.10 -3.90 1.74
C LEU A 107 4.70 -3.32 3.09
N LEU A 108 4.61 -4.15 4.12
CA LEU A 108 4.35 -3.75 5.50
C LEU A 108 5.55 -3.01 6.13
N ARG A 109 6.78 -3.29 5.69
CA ARG A 109 7.97 -2.58 6.17
C ARG A 109 7.86 -1.10 5.77
N GLY A 110 7.43 -0.29 6.73
CA GLY A 110 7.06 1.11 6.53
C GLY A 110 8.21 1.98 6.07
N ARG A 111 7.91 2.91 5.17
CA ARG A 111 8.77 4.05 4.85
C ARG A 111 8.28 5.24 5.68
N LYS A 112 9.19 6.05 6.23
CA LYS A 112 8.82 7.29 6.94
C LYS A 112 8.02 8.17 5.97
N ILE A 113 6.80 8.54 6.35
CA ILE A 113 5.95 9.45 5.58
C ILE A 113 6.14 10.86 6.13
N ALA A 114 6.06 11.87 5.27
CA ALA A 114 5.87 13.24 5.71
C ALA A 114 4.50 13.36 6.40
N VAL A 115 4.50 13.75 7.67
CA VAL A 115 3.29 14.00 8.46
C VAL A 115 3.34 15.44 8.93
N PHE A 116 2.19 16.09 8.97
CA PHE A 116 2.08 17.44 9.51
C PHE A 116 2.52 17.48 10.98
N LYS A 117 3.45 18.38 11.32
CA LYS A 117 3.92 18.59 12.69
C LYS A 117 3.33 19.88 13.23
N SER A 118 2.59 19.80 14.34
CA SER A 118 2.06 20.98 15.02
C SER A 118 3.17 21.89 15.59
N GLU A 119 4.37 21.35 15.82
CA GLU A 119 5.54 22.12 16.24
C GLU A 119 5.95 23.19 15.22
N ASP A 120 5.70 22.95 13.93
CA ASP A 120 6.03 23.91 12.86
C ASP A 120 5.20 25.20 13.01
N ILE A 121 3.94 25.09 13.48
CA ILE A 121 3.07 26.25 13.75
C ILE A 121 3.69 27.15 14.83
N ARG A 122 4.29 26.54 15.85
CA ARG A 122 4.91 27.26 16.97
C ARG A 122 6.28 27.83 16.59
N ASN A 123 7.10 27.07 15.86
CA ASN A 123 8.44 27.49 15.45
C ASN A 123 8.40 28.67 14.46
N GLU A 124 7.43 28.69 13.55
CA GLU A 124 7.29 29.78 12.58
C GLU A 124 6.40 30.93 13.08
N ASN A 125 5.97 30.91 14.35
CA ASN A 125 5.12 31.94 14.96
C ASN A 125 3.83 32.26 14.15
N ILE A 126 3.30 31.29 13.41
CA ILE A 126 2.17 31.48 12.48
C ILE A 126 0.93 32.05 13.19
N TYR A 127 0.77 31.74 14.49
CA TYR A 127 -0.30 32.24 15.34
C TYR A 127 -0.28 33.77 15.56
N ARG A 128 0.80 34.47 15.19
CA ARG A 128 0.88 35.94 15.24
C ARG A 128 0.42 36.60 13.93
N ASN A 129 0.28 35.84 12.85
CA ASN A 129 -0.11 36.35 11.54
C ASN A 129 -1.63 36.52 11.45
N LYS A 130 -2.09 37.29 10.45
CA LYS A 130 -3.51 37.38 10.12
C LYS A 130 -4.08 36.01 9.73
N GLU A 131 -5.35 35.78 10.02
CA GLU A 131 -6.03 34.50 9.78
C GLU A 131 -5.87 34.00 8.34
N SER A 132 -6.01 34.89 7.35
CA SER A 132 -5.85 34.57 5.93
C SER A 132 -4.44 34.13 5.55
N GLN A 133 -3.40 34.72 6.14
CA GLN A 133 -2.01 34.33 5.91
C GLN A 133 -1.66 33.01 6.61
N ALA A 134 -2.21 32.78 7.80
CA ALA A 134 -2.07 31.49 8.50
C ALA A 134 -2.75 30.36 7.71
N ALA A 135 -3.93 30.61 7.15
CA ALA A 135 -4.64 29.68 6.28
C ALA A 135 -3.85 29.36 5.01
N LEU A 136 -3.26 30.37 4.35
CA LEU A 136 -2.44 30.18 3.16
C LEU A 136 -1.20 29.32 3.45
N TRP A 137 -0.54 29.55 4.58
CA TRP A 137 0.60 28.75 5.01
C TRP A 137 0.23 27.28 5.25
N LEU A 138 -0.91 27.03 5.92
CA LEU A 138 -1.44 25.68 6.15
C LEU A 138 -1.80 24.97 4.83
N ILE A 139 -2.42 25.69 3.89
CA ILE A 139 -2.74 25.17 2.55
C ILE A 139 -1.46 24.72 1.84
N ASP A 140 -0.41 25.54 1.81
CA ASP A 140 0.86 25.16 1.17
C ASP A 140 1.45 23.90 1.82
N LYS A 141 1.46 23.86 3.16
CA LYS A 141 2.00 22.72 3.91
C LYS A 141 1.23 21.43 3.64
N TYR A 142 -0.12 21.46 3.71
CA TYR A 142 -0.95 20.30 3.42
C TYR A 142 -0.81 19.84 1.97
N THR A 143 -0.82 20.79 1.02
CA THR A 143 -0.68 20.49 -0.41
C THR A 143 0.67 19.84 -0.71
N ARG A 144 1.76 20.32 -0.09
CA ARG A 144 3.09 19.72 -0.23
C ARG A 144 3.12 18.28 0.27
N ILE A 145 2.59 18.04 1.48
CA ILE A 145 2.54 16.69 2.05
C ILE A 145 1.67 15.78 1.16
N VAL A 146 0.49 16.25 0.75
CA VAL A 146 -0.41 15.52 -0.15
C VAL A 146 0.30 15.12 -1.45
N ASN A 147 1.02 16.06 -2.08
CA ASN A 147 1.73 15.80 -3.33
C ASN A 147 2.87 14.80 -3.17
N GLU A 148 3.54 14.77 -2.03
CA GLU A 148 4.59 13.78 -1.72
C GLU A 148 3.99 12.40 -1.40
N VAL A 149 2.91 12.35 -0.62
CA VAL A 149 2.35 11.09 -0.09
C VAL A 149 1.45 10.39 -1.10
N ARG A 150 0.69 11.12 -1.92
CA ARG A 150 -0.20 10.58 -2.95
C ARG A 150 0.46 9.55 -3.87
N PRO A 151 1.61 9.82 -4.53
CA PRO A 151 2.25 8.83 -5.39
C PRO A 151 2.77 7.61 -4.60
N ILE A 152 3.17 7.80 -3.33
CA ILE A 152 3.61 6.70 -2.46
C ILE A 152 2.43 5.76 -2.16
N VAL A 153 1.27 6.32 -1.81
CA VAL A 153 0.03 5.59 -1.54
C VAL A 153 -0.39 4.80 -2.78
N GLN A 154 -0.44 5.45 -3.95
CA GLN A 154 -0.82 4.81 -5.21
C GLN A 154 0.13 3.67 -5.59
N LYS A 155 1.45 3.88 -5.46
CA LYS A 155 2.44 2.84 -5.74
C LYS A 155 2.30 1.65 -4.78
N LYS A 156 2.07 1.91 -3.49
CA LYS A 156 1.82 0.85 -2.50
C LYS A 156 0.54 0.08 -2.78
N GLN A 157 -0.53 0.78 -3.15
CA GLN A 157 -1.80 0.15 -3.51
C GLN A 157 -1.63 -0.78 -4.72
N LYS A 158 -0.99 -0.31 -5.79
CA LYS A 158 -0.71 -1.15 -6.97
C LYS A 158 0.14 -2.38 -6.64
N ALA A 159 1.14 -2.21 -5.77
CA ALA A 159 1.94 -3.33 -5.31
C ALA A 159 1.14 -4.34 -4.48
N PHE A 160 0.26 -3.85 -3.59
CA PHE A 160 -0.67 -4.70 -2.85
C PHE A 160 -1.62 -5.47 -3.78
N ASP A 161 -2.20 -4.80 -4.78
CA ASP A 161 -3.10 -5.42 -5.75
C ASP A 161 -2.38 -6.54 -6.54
N ASN A 162 -1.13 -6.29 -6.97
CA ASN A 162 -0.30 -7.30 -7.63
C ASN A 162 -0.01 -8.50 -6.71
N ALA A 163 0.27 -8.26 -5.42
CA ALA A 163 0.48 -9.32 -4.44
C ALA A 163 -0.78 -10.18 -4.28
N MET A 164 -1.95 -9.52 -4.22
CA MET A 164 -3.23 -10.20 -4.12
C MET A 164 -3.51 -11.08 -5.34
N VAL A 165 -3.25 -10.59 -6.55
CA VAL A 165 -3.38 -11.40 -7.78
C VAL A 165 -2.50 -12.64 -7.71
N ALA A 166 -1.25 -12.51 -7.26
CA ALA A 166 -0.36 -13.66 -7.09
C ALA A 166 -0.89 -14.69 -6.09
N ILE A 167 -1.46 -14.25 -4.96
CA ILE A 167 -2.10 -15.13 -3.97
C ILE A 167 -3.27 -15.87 -4.60
N ILE A 168 -4.16 -15.17 -5.32
CA ILE A 168 -5.32 -15.79 -5.99
C ILE A 168 -4.87 -16.85 -7.00
N VAL A 169 -3.86 -16.54 -7.82
CA VAL A 169 -3.29 -17.50 -8.79
C VAL A 169 -2.70 -18.71 -8.07
N GLY A 170 -1.96 -18.50 -6.98
CA GLY A 170 -1.40 -19.58 -6.17
C GLY A 170 -2.48 -20.49 -5.57
N ILE A 171 -3.58 -19.92 -5.06
CA ILE A 171 -4.71 -20.69 -4.54
C ILE A 171 -5.37 -21.50 -5.66
N MET A 172 -5.66 -20.90 -6.80
CA MET A 172 -6.29 -21.59 -7.94
C MET A 172 -5.42 -22.75 -8.43
N MET A 173 -4.10 -22.55 -8.51
CA MET A 173 -3.14 -23.59 -8.84
C MET A 173 -3.20 -24.74 -7.82
N TYR A 174 -3.16 -24.44 -6.52
CA TYR A 174 -3.28 -25.46 -5.48
C TYR A 174 -4.60 -26.24 -5.55
N VAL A 175 -5.73 -25.56 -5.79
CA VAL A 175 -7.04 -26.21 -5.94
C VAL A 175 -7.04 -27.20 -7.10
N VAL A 176 -6.47 -26.83 -8.25
CA VAL A 176 -6.34 -27.74 -9.39
C VAL A 176 -5.51 -28.97 -9.01
N ALA A 177 -4.39 -28.78 -8.30
CA ALA A 177 -3.57 -29.90 -7.85
C ALA A 177 -4.33 -30.84 -6.90
N VAL A 178 -5.07 -30.29 -5.93
CA VAL A 178 -5.88 -31.08 -5.00
C VAL A 178 -7.00 -31.83 -5.71
N LEU A 179 -7.63 -31.23 -6.72
CA LEU A 179 -8.66 -31.88 -7.52
C LEU A 179 -8.08 -33.03 -8.35
N LEU A 180 -6.90 -32.86 -8.95
CA LEU A 180 -6.20 -33.94 -9.64
C LEU A 180 -5.89 -35.10 -8.67
N ARG A 181 -5.43 -34.78 -7.46
CA ARG A 181 -5.12 -35.77 -6.42
C ARG A 181 -6.35 -36.54 -5.92
N LYS A 182 -7.49 -35.87 -5.73
CA LYS A 182 -8.76 -36.50 -5.28
C LYS A 182 -9.55 -37.16 -6.41
N GLY A 183 -9.36 -36.72 -7.65
CA GLY A 183 -10.02 -37.24 -8.85
C GLY A 183 -9.67 -38.69 -9.16
N GLY A 184 -8.67 -39.27 -8.47
CA GLY A 184 -8.36 -40.69 -8.53
C GLY A 184 -7.80 -41.10 -9.88
N PHE A 185 -6.52 -40.79 -10.10
CA PHE A 185 -5.68 -41.50 -11.05
C PHE A 185 -4.52 -42.13 -10.28
#